data_AF-A0A7K0U3R0-F1
#
_entry.id   AF-A0A7K0U3R0-F1
#
_cell.length_a   1.000
_cell.length_b   1.000
_cell.length_c   1.000
_cell.angle_alpha   90.00
_cell.angle_beta   90.00
_cell.angle_gamma   90.00
#
_symmetry.space_group_name_H-M   'P 1'
#
loop_
_entity.id
_entity.type
_entity.pdbx_description
1 polymer ?
#
loop_
_entity_poly.entity_id
_entity_poly.type
_entity_poly.pdbx_seq_one_letter_code
_entity_poly.pdbx_strand_id
1 'polypeptide(L)'
;MERRIFGIETEYGVTCTLRGQRRLSPDEVARYLFRKVVSWGRSSNVFLQNGARLYLDVGSHPEYATPECDSIYDLVVHDKAGERILEELHESAEQRLREEGIRGTIYLFKNNTDSAGNSYGCHENYLTNRADDLSHYPAVLIPFLVSRQIYTGAGKILQTARGPSYSIAQRAEHIWEGVSSATTRSRPIINTRDEPHADAERYRRLHVIVGDSNMSEYTTFVKVGAASIMLKMLEEPSVSLRDMTLENPIRAIREISHDMTCRRKIRLASGREVSALDIQREYLDRALQFADAVGLPPLEQRALEMWEHCISTIEVDPLKLDQEVDWVIKYRLIEAYRERHGLPLGDARLHLVDLQYHDIDRKRGLFYKLQDKGLVARMCT
;
A
#
# COMPACT_ATOMS: atom_id res chain seq x y z
N MET A 1 -1.45 23.79 -3.62
CA MET A 1 -0.48 23.55 -4.72
C MET A 1 -1.19 22.94 -5.92
N GLU A 2 -1.12 23.51 -7.14
CA GLU A 2 -1.85 22.97 -8.30
C GLU A 2 -1.26 21.67 -8.86
N ARG A 3 0.07 21.60 -9.02
CA ARG A 3 0.82 20.44 -9.53
C ARG A 3 1.73 19.92 -8.42
N ARG A 4 1.56 18.66 -8.01
CA ARG A 4 2.29 18.03 -6.90
C ARG A 4 3.15 16.90 -7.42
N ILE A 5 4.34 16.73 -6.83
CA ILE A 5 5.18 15.55 -7.07
C ILE A 5 4.82 14.44 -6.08
N PHE A 6 4.71 13.23 -6.60
CA PHE A 6 4.39 11.98 -5.91
C PHE A 6 5.53 10.97 -6.11
N GLY A 7 5.66 10.05 -5.16
CA GLY A 7 6.51 8.87 -5.31
C GLY A 7 6.03 7.70 -4.45
N ILE A 8 6.28 6.48 -4.90
CA ILE A 8 6.01 5.25 -4.13
C ILE A 8 7.32 4.48 -3.97
N GLU A 9 7.60 4.06 -2.74
CA GLU A 9 8.69 3.14 -2.39
C GLU A 9 8.05 1.80 -2.01
N THR A 10 8.33 0.74 -2.77
CA THR A 10 7.78 -0.60 -2.51
C THR A 10 8.89 -1.59 -2.21
N GLU A 11 8.88 -2.15 -1.01
CA GLU A 11 9.68 -3.31 -0.63
C GLU A 11 8.97 -4.61 -1.04
N TYR A 12 9.72 -5.57 -1.56
CA TYR A 12 9.21 -6.86 -2.01
C TYR A 12 9.71 -8.00 -1.11
N GLY A 13 8.78 -8.83 -0.64
CA GLY A 13 9.09 -10.07 0.03
C GLY A 13 9.75 -11.05 -0.94
N VAL A 14 10.82 -11.73 -0.52
CA VAL A 14 11.55 -12.67 -1.37
C VAL A 14 11.75 -14.02 -0.69
N THR A 15 11.54 -15.11 -1.42
CA THR A 15 11.84 -16.46 -0.95
C THR A 15 12.22 -17.39 -2.10
N CYS A 16 13.04 -18.41 -1.81
CA CYS A 16 13.33 -19.48 -2.75
C CYS A 16 13.02 -20.82 -2.09
N THR A 17 12.16 -21.61 -2.74
CA THR A 17 11.69 -22.88 -2.19
C THR A 17 11.94 -24.04 -3.15
N LEU A 18 12.13 -25.24 -2.59
CA LEU A 18 12.18 -26.50 -3.32
C LEU A 18 11.34 -27.51 -2.55
N ARG A 19 10.28 -28.04 -3.18
CA ARG A 19 9.36 -29.02 -2.56
C ARG A 19 8.81 -28.54 -1.21
N GLY A 20 8.45 -27.26 -1.12
CA GLY A 20 7.88 -26.66 0.08
C GLY A 20 8.88 -26.30 1.18
N GLN A 21 10.17 -26.58 1.00
CA GLN A 21 11.22 -26.19 1.95
C GLN A 21 12.02 -25.01 1.42
N ARG A 22 12.42 -24.10 2.31
CA ARG A 22 13.32 -23.00 1.98
C ARG A 22 14.64 -23.57 1.47
N ARG A 23 15.04 -23.17 0.27
CA ARG A 23 16.26 -23.64 -0.39
C ARG A 23 17.42 -22.67 -0.23
N LEU A 24 17.12 -21.38 -0.33
CA LEU A 24 18.08 -20.28 -0.13
C LEU A 24 17.50 -19.28 0.87
N SER A 25 18.38 -18.64 1.63
CA SER A 25 18.02 -17.50 2.47
C SER A 25 17.62 -16.29 1.62
N PRO A 26 16.81 -15.36 2.14
CA PRO A 26 16.48 -14.11 1.45
C PRO A 26 17.71 -13.37 0.93
N ASP A 27 18.78 -13.27 1.74
CA ASP A 27 20.05 -12.65 1.35
C ASP A 27 20.70 -13.32 0.13
N GLU A 28 20.70 -14.66 0.08
CA GLU A 28 21.24 -15.40 -1.07
C GLU A 28 20.41 -15.13 -2.32
N VAL A 29 19.08 -15.16 -2.22
CA VAL A 29 18.19 -14.87 -3.36
C VAL A 29 18.38 -13.44 -3.85
N ALA A 30 18.45 -12.48 -2.93
CA ALA A 30 18.71 -11.08 -3.23
C ALA A 30 20.02 -10.90 -4.00
N ARG A 31 21.09 -11.62 -3.63
CA ARG A 31 22.36 -11.62 -4.40
C ARG A 31 22.19 -12.16 -5.81
N TYR A 32 21.41 -13.22 -6.02
CA TYR A 32 21.14 -13.72 -7.38
C TYR A 32 20.36 -12.72 -8.23
N LEU A 33 19.31 -12.12 -7.66
CA LEU A 33 18.52 -11.07 -8.31
C LEU A 33 19.41 -9.89 -8.71
N PHE A 34 20.18 -9.35 -7.76
CA PHE A 34 20.97 -8.13 -7.96
C PHE A 34 22.33 -8.37 -8.62
N ARG A 35 22.77 -9.60 -8.87
CA ARG A 35 24.05 -9.83 -9.59
C ARG A 35 24.07 -9.14 -10.96
N LYS A 36 22.92 -9.08 -11.66
CA LYS A 36 22.78 -8.34 -12.93
C LYS A 36 22.90 -6.83 -12.70
N VAL A 37 22.22 -6.33 -11.67
CA VAL A 37 22.23 -4.91 -11.26
C VAL A 37 23.64 -4.44 -10.88
N VAL A 38 24.36 -5.22 -10.07
CA VAL A 38 25.74 -4.94 -9.67
C VAL A 38 26.68 -4.95 -10.88
N SER A 39 26.45 -5.84 -11.85
CA SER A 39 27.25 -5.82 -13.09
C SER A 39 27.05 -4.55 -13.93
N TRP A 40 25.86 -3.94 -13.86
CA TRP A 40 25.54 -2.71 -14.57
C TRP A 40 26.05 -1.46 -13.84
N GLY A 41 25.74 -1.33 -12.55
CA GLY A 41 25.95 -0.10 -11.78
C GLY A 41 27.09 -0.16 -10.76
N ARG A 42 27.80 -1.29 -10.64
CA ARG A 42 28.85 -1.57 -9.62
C ARG A 42 28.37 -1.43 -8.17
N SER A 43 27.06 -1.37 -7.96
CA SER A 43 26.40 -1.16 -6.67
C SER A 43 25.10 -1.95 -6.63
N SER A 44 24.67 -2.36 -5.44
CA SER A 44 23.32 -2.93 -5.21
C SER A 44 22.26 -1.84 -5.02
N ASN A 45 22.62 -0.57 -5.23
CA ASN A 45 21.76 0.60 -5.22
C ASN A 45 22.04 1.40 -6.48
N VAL A 46 21.08 1.44 -7.39
CA VAL A 46 21.22 2.05 -8.72
C VAL A 46 19.99 2.89 -9.08
N PHE A 47 20.21 3.86 -9.96
CA PHE A 47 19.13 4.51 -10.69
C PHE A 47 18.96 3.86 -12.06
N LEU A 48 17.72 3.61 -12.45
CA LEU A 48 17.33 2.97 -13.70
C LEU A 48 17.09 4.01 -14.80
N GLN A 49 17.04 3.56 -16.04
CA GLN A 49 16.83 4.44 -17.20
C GLN A 49 15.47 5.16 -17.17
N ASN A 50 14.46 4.58 -16.51
CA ASN A 50 13.15 5.19 -16.33
C ASN A 50 13.11 6.19 -15.14
N GLY A 51 14.27 6.52 -14.54
CA GLY A 51 14.39 7.45 -13.41
C GLY A 51 14.13 6.82 -12.04
N ALA A 52 13.61 5.58 -11.98
CA ALA A 52 13.39 4.87 -10.73
C ALA A 52 14.69 4.54 -10.01
N ARG A 53 14.62 4.35 -8.69
CA ARG A 53 15.72 3.81 -7.89
C ARG A 53 15.41 2.37 -7.52
N LEU A 54 16.37 1.47 -7.74
CA LEU A 54 16.30 0.06 -7.37
C LEU A 54 17.45 -0.28 -6.44
N TYR A 55 17.13 -0.81 -5.27
CA TYR A 55 18.13 -1.13 -4.27
C TYR A 55 17.75 -2.30 -3.36
N LEU A 56 18.70 -2.76 -2.54
CA LEU A 56 18.44 -3.68 -1.45
C LEU A 56 18.33 -2.89 -0.14
N ASP A 57 17.17 -2.94 0.51
CA ASP A 57 16.95 -2.30 1.79
C ASP A 57 17.29 -3.23 2.97
N VAL A 58 17.09 -2.73 4.20
CA VAL A 58 17.30 -3.47 5.45
C VAL A 58 16.52 -4.79 5.43
N GLY A 59 17.22 -5.90 5.71
CA GLY A 59 16.64 -7.24 5.65
C GLY A 59 16.69 -7.89 4.26
N SER A 60 17.43 -7.27 3.32
CA SER A 60 17.67 -7.79 1.96
C SER A 60 16.42 -7.89 1.09
N HIS A 61 15.41 -7.07 1.39
CA HIS A 61 14.27 -6.89 0.50
C HIS A 61 14.70 -6.07 -0.72
N PRO A 62 14.42 -6.55 -1.94
CA PRO A 62 14.42 -5.69 -3.12
C PRO A 62 13.43 -4.54 -2.91
N GLU A 63 13.90 -3.32 -3.08
CA GLU A 63 13.07 -2.12 -3.01
C GLU A 63 13.13 -1.35 -4.32
N TYR A 64 11.96 -1.02 -4.84
CA TYR A 64 11.79 -0.17 -6.01
C TYR A 64 11.10 1.12 -5.59
N ALA A 65 11.78 2.25 -5.79
CA ALA A 65 11.21 3.58 -5.65
C ALA A 65 10.92 4.15 -7.04
N THR A 66 9.68 4.55 -7.29
CA THR A 66 9.27 5.16 -8.57
C THR A 66 10.12 6.42 -8.85
N PRO A 67 10.27 6.84 -10.12
CA PRO A 67 10.68 8.21 -10.39
C PRO A 67 9.66 9.19 -9.80
N GLU A 68 10.07 10.44 -9.67
CA GLU A 68 9.19 11.55 -9.35
C GLU A 68 8.10 11.68 -10.42
N CYS A 69 6.84 11.52 -10.02
CA CYS A 69 5.69 11.64 -10.92
C CYS A 69 4.87 12.85 -10.51
N ASP A 70 4.38 13.63 -11.47
CA ASP A 70 3.44 14.74 -11.24
C ASP A 70 2.01 14.40 -11.69
N SER A 71 1.81 13.15 -12.10
CA SER A 71 0.59 12.57 -12.64
C SER A 71 0.27 11.29 -11.87
N ILE A 72 -0.96 11.19 -11.35
CA ILE A 72 -1.41 10.01 -10.60
C ILE A 72 -1.37 8.77 -11.49
N TYR A 73 -1.73 8.93 -12.77
CA TYR A 73 -1.67 7.85 -13.76
C TYR A 73 -0.23 7.35 -13.95
N ASP A 74 0.71 8.25 -14.20
CA ASP A 74 2.11 7.87 -14.44
C ASP A 74 2.74 7.22 -13.21
N LEU A 75 2.38 7.68 -12.01
CA LEU A 75 2.80 7.03 -10.77
C LEU A 75 2.32 5.56 -10.71
N VAL A 76 1.06 5.30 -11.04
CA VAL A 76 0.52 3.92 -11.08
C VAL A 76 1.22 3.09 -12.15
N VAL A 77 1.49 3.66 -13.33
CA VAL A 77 2.26 2.99 -14.39
C VAL A 77 3.66 2.66 -13.92
N HIS A 78 4.36 3.59 -13.26
CA HIS A 78 5.71 3.38 -12.77
C HIS A 78 5.80 2.38 -11.62
N ASP A 79 4.80 2.36 -10.72
CA ASP A 79 4.65 1.34 -9.68
C ASP A 79 4.49 -0.06 -10.31
N LYS A 80 3.64 -0.18 -11.35
CA LYS A 80 3.48 -1.42 -12.11
C LYS A 80 4.71 -1.81 -12.91
N ALA A 81 5.44 -0.84 -13.46
CA ALA A 81 6.71 -1.07 -14.14
C ALA A 81 7.77 -1.65 -13.20
N GLY A 82 7.78 -1.25 -11.92
CA GLY A 82 8.63 -1.83 -10.89
C GLY A 82 8.44 -3.34 -10.73
N GLU A 83 7.18 -3.79 -10.73
CA GLU A 83 6.86 -5.22 -10.70
C GLU A 83 7.38 -5.96 -11.94
N ARG A 84 7.33 -5.34 -13.12
CA ARG A 84 7.84 -5.95 -14.36
C ARG A 84 9.36 -6.04 -14.38
N ILE A 85 10.05 -4.99 -13.92
CA ILE A 85 11.51 -4.98 -13.80
C ILE A 85 11.98 -6.08 -12.83
N LEU A 86 11.29 -6.24 -11.70
CA LEU A 86 11.60 -7.30 -10.74
C LEU A 86 11.27 -8.71 -11.27
N GLU A 87 10.20 -8.88 -12.05
CA GLU A 87 9.90 -10.13 -12.77
C GLU A 87 11.04 -10.51 -13.72
N GLU A 88 11.60 -9.57 -14.49
CA GLU A 88 12.75 -9.83 -15.37
C GLU A 88 14.02 -10.21 -14.58
N LEU A 89 14.27 -9.58 -13.44
CA LEU A 89 15.39 -9.94 -12.55
C LEU A 89 15.20 -11.33 -11.97
N HIS A 90 13.96 -11.68 -11.61
CA HIS A 90 13.58 -13.01 -11.16
C HIS A 90 13.83 -14.08 -12.22
N GLU A 91 13.38 -13.89 -13.46
CA GLU A 91 13.61 -14.83 -14.56
C GLU A 91 15.12 -15.06 -14.79
N SER A 92 15.91 -13.98 -14.78
CA SER A 92 17.37 -14.05 -14.91
C SER A 92 18.05 -14.73 -13.71
N ALA A 93 17.54 -14.56 -12.50
CA ALA A 93 18.06 -15.22 -11.31
C ALA A 93 17.78 -16.73 -11.35
N GLU A 94 16.56 -17.15 -11.73
CA GLU A 94 16.24 -18.57 -11.84
C GLU A 94 17.04 -19.28 -12.95
N GLN A 95 17.28 -18.61 -14.08
CA GLN A 95 18.15 -19.16 -15.10
C GLN A 95 19.55 -19.46 -14.55
N ARG A 96 20.14 -18.53 -13.80
CA ARG A 96 21.46 -18.70 -13.18
C ARG A 96 21.48 -19.80 -12.14
N LEU A 97 20.44 -19.89 -11.29
CA LEU A 97 20.31 -21.01 -10.36
C LEU A 97 20.31 -22.36 -11.09
N ARG A 98 19.60 -22.47 -12.22
CA ARG A 98 19.59 -23.68 -13.04
C ARG A 98 20.97 -23.99 -13.65
N GLU A 99 21.67 -22.99 -14.16
CA GLU A 99 23.03 -23.11 -14.72
C GLU A 99 24.04 -23.59 -13.67
N GLU A 100 23.91 -23.11 -12.43
CA GLU A 100 24.73 -23.54 -11.28
C GLU A 100 24.26 -24.88 -10.66
N GLY A 101 23.26 -25.55 -11.26
CA GLY A 101 22.74 -26.84 -10.79
C GLY A 101 21.87 -26.75 -9.52
N ILE A 102 21.51 -25.54 -9.09
CA ILE A 102 20.67 -25.28 -7.92
C ILE A 102 19.20 -25.35 -8.34
N ARG A 103 18.50 -26.39 -7.87
CA ARG A 103 17.05 -26.49 -8.03
C ARG A 103 16.33 -25.65 -6.98
N GLY A 104 15.44 -24.78 -7.41
CA GLY A 104 14.58 -23.96 -6.56
C GLY A 104 13.70 -23.05 -7.41
N THR A 105 12.60 -22.59 -6.81
CA THR A 105 11.69 -21.61 -7.42
C THR A 105 11.72 -20.37 -6.55
N ILE A 106 12.01 -19.23 -7.18
CA ILE A 106 12.00 -17.93 -6.52
C ILE A 106 10.58 -17.35 -6.60
N TYR A 107 10.18 -16.70 -5.52
CA TYR A 107 8.94 -15.94 -5.41
C TYR A 107 9.24 -14.53 -4.93
N LEU A 108 8.56 -13.56 -5.54
CA LEU A 108 8.59 -12.15 -5.17
C LEU A 108 7.16 -11.70 -4.87
N PHE A 109 6.97 -11.14 -3.68
CA PHE A 109 5.65 -10.76 -3.18
C PHE A 109 5.57 -9.25 -2.95
N LYS A 110 4.57 -8.61 -3.55
CA LYS A 110 4.20 -7.21 -3.28
C LYS A 110 3.16 -7.18 -2.16
N ASN A 111 3.63 -7.40 -0.94
CA ASN A 111 2.83 -7.40 0.28
C ASN A 111 3.61 -6.70 1.41
N ASN A 112 3.21 -6.88 2.66
CA ASN A 112 3.82 -6.16 3.79
C ASN A 112 4.26 -7.06 4.95
N THR A 113 4.07 -8.38 4.85
CA THR A 113 4.35 -9.33 5.94
C THR A 113 4.91 -10.64 5.42
N ASP A 114 5.89 -11.21 6.11
CA ASP A 114 6.32 -12.59 5.86
C ASP A 114 5.69 -13.59 6.83
N SER A 115 5.94 -14.88 6.61
CA SER A 115 5.46 -15.96 7.48
C SER A 115 6.12 -15.99 8.87
N ALA A 116 7.21 -15.25 9.07
CA ALA A 116 7.90 -15.11 10.35
C ALA A 116 7.37 -13.93 11.18
N GLY A 117 6.43 -13.16 10.64
CA GLY A 117 5.86 -11.99 11.30
C GLY A 117 6.68 -10.71 11.14
N ASN A 118 7.71 -10.72 10.29
CA ASN A 118 8.40 -9.50 9.89
C ASN A 118 7.48 -8.69 8.98
N SER A 119 7.64 -7.37 8.99
CA SER A 119 6.91 -6.48 8.09
C SER A 119 7.83 -5.47 7.42
N TYR A 120 7.52 -5.21 6.16
CA TYR A 120 8.18 -4.30 5.21
C TYR A 120 7.13 -3.38 4.57
N GLY A 121 7.58 -2.24 4.04
CA GLY A 121 6.72 -1.10 3.72
C GLY A 121 6.34 -0.94 2.25
N CYS A 122 5.17 -0.32 2.03
CA CYS A 122 4.92 0.52 0.88
C CYS A 122 4.83 1.95 1.40
N HIS A 123 5.78 2.81 1.04
CA HIS A 123 5.76 4.20 1.46
C HIS A 123 5.28 5.10 0.33
N GLU A 124 4.50 6.11 0.71
CA GLU A 124 4.02 7.15 -0.19
C GLU A 124 4.76 8.45 0.14
N ASN A 125 5.16 9.16 -0.90
CA ASN A 125 5.88 10.42 -0.82
C ASN A 125 5.06 11.51 -1.52
N TYR A 126 4.83 12.62 -0.83
CA TYR A 126 4.11 13.77 -1.37
C TYR A 126 4.93 15.04 -1.15
N LEU A 127 5.20 15.78 -2.23
CA LEU A 127 5.81 17.11 -2.12
C LEU A 127 4.80 18.07 -1.49
N THR A 128 5.18 18.80 -0.44
CA THR A 128 4.37 19.83 0.20
C THR A 128 5.14 21.15 0.28
N ASN A 129 4.43 22.27 0.50
CA ASN A 129 5.10 23.56 0.68
C ASN A 129 5.67 23.68 2.10
N ARG A 130 6.81 24.36 2.23
CA ARG A 130 7.44 24.59 3.53
C ARG A 130 6.82 25.73 4.33
N ALA A 131 6.16 26.66 3.65
CA ALA A 131 5.49 27.81 4.25
C ALA A 131 4.24 27.43 5.05
N ASP A 132 3.69 26.24 4.82
CA ASP A 132 2.48 25.78 5.50
C ASP A 132 2.78 25.35 6.94
N ASP A 133 1.84 25.62 7.86
CA ASP A 133 1.96 25.18 9.25
C ASP A 133 1.72 23.67 9.37
N LEU A 134 2.82 22.92 9.36
CA LEU A 134 2.81 21.46 9.52
C LEU A 134 2.24 20.99 10.86
N SER A 135 2.13 21.84 11.88
CA SER A 135 1.61 21.41 13.18
C SER A 135 0.16 20.90 13.08
N HIS A 136 -0.59 21.38 12.08
CA HIS A 136 -1.97 20.96 11.84
C HIS A 136 -2.10 19.72 10.96
N TYR A 137 -1.09 19.42 10.13
CA TYR A 137 -1.14 18.30 9.16
C TYR A 137 -1.43 16.95 9.84
N PRO A 138 -0.73 16.54 10.91
CA PRO A 138 -1.02 15.28 11.59
C PRO A 138 -2.44 15.19 12.15
N ALA A 139 -3.02 16.28 12.64
CA ALA A 139 -4.36 16.28 13.25
C ALA A 139 -5.45 15.90 12.24
N VAL A 140 -5.26 16.24 10.96
CA VAL A 140 -6.18 15.90 9.87
C VAL A 140 -5.76 14.64 9.14
N LEU A 141 -4.47 14.51 8.81
CA LEU A 141 -3.98 13.41 8.00
C LEU A 141 -4.00 12.09 8.77
N ILE A 142 -3.71 12.05 10.06
CA ILE A 142 -3.72 10.78 10.81
C ILE A 142 -5.11 10.13 10.79
N PRO A 143 -6.21 10.83 11.14
CA PRO A 143 -7.55 10.24 11.03
C PRO A 143 -7.89 9.78 9.61
N PHE A 144 -7.55 10.57 8.58
CA PHE A 144 -7.74 10.19 7.18
C PHE A 144 -6.96 8.93 6.81
N LEU A 145 -5.66 8.90 7.10
CA LEU A 145 -4.74 7.81 6.77
C LEU A 145 -5.06 6.52 7.52
N VAL A 146 -5.53 6.62 8.77
CA VAL A 146 -5.97 5.47 9.57
C VAL A 146 -7.28 4.89 9.06
N SER A 147 -8.22 5.74 8.65
CA SER A 147 -9.56 5.29 8.19
C SER A 147 -9.60 4.88 6.72
N ARG A 148 -8.71 5.40 5.85
CA ARG A 148 -8.70 5.04 4.41
C ARG A 148 -8.44 3.56 4.13
N GLN A 149 -7.89 2.81 5.10
CA GLN A 149 -7.65 1.37 4.95
C GLN A 149 -8.92 0.59 4.55
N ILE A 150 -10.12 1.10 4.84
CA ILE A 150 -11.38 0.47 4.42
C ILE A 150 -11.53 0.33 2.90
N TYR A 151 -10.84 1.17 2.11
CA TYR A 151 -10.76 1.04 0.65
C TYR A 151 -9.33 0.91 0.11
N THR A 152 -8.29 1.02 0.95
CA THR A 152 -6.89 0.86 0.53
C THR A 152 -6.19 -0.38 1.10
N GLY A 153 -6.83 -1.12 2.00
CA GLY A 153 -6.26 -2.31 2.63
C GLY A 153 -6.04 -3.45 1.65
N ALA A 154 -4.98 -4.22 1.86
CA ALA A 154 -4.59 -5.34 1.00
C ALA A 154 -5.01 -6.70 1.56
N GLY A 155 -5.67 -6.74 2.72
CA GLY A 155 -6.21 -7.94 3.36
C GLY A 155 -5.15 -8.80 4.05
N LYS A 156 -5.51 -9.56 5.10
CA LYS A 156 -4.63 -10.57 5.70
C LYS A 156 -5.42 -11.62 6.48
N ILE A 157 -5.02 -12.89 6.39
CA ILE A 157 -5.42 -13.88 7.40
C ILE A 157 -4.49 -13.76 8.60
N LEU A 158 -5.04 -13.38 9.74
CA LEU A 158 -4.32 -13.27 11.02
C LEU A 158 -4.62 -14.47 11.90
N GLN A 159 -3.61 -14.88 12.67
CA GLN A 159 -3.77 -15.82 13.77
C GLN A 159 -3.88 -15.03 15.06
N THR A 160 -5.09 -14.95 15.63
CA THR A 160 -5.33 -14.24 16.88
C THR A 160 -5.47 -15.22 18.05
N ALA A 161 -5.42 -14.70 19.28
CA ALA A 161 -5.71 -15.51 20.48
C ALA A 161 -7.12 -16.12 20.48
N ARG A 162 -8.06 -15.56 19.69
CA ARG A 162 -9.44 -16.08 19.53
C ARG A 162 -9.60 -17.03 18.33
N GLY A 163 -8.51 -17.31 17.62
CA GLY A 163 -8.48 -18.10 16.41
C GLY A 163 -8.18 -17.28 15.15
N PRO A 164 -8.18 -17.93 13.97
CA PRO A 164 -7.93 -17.27 12.70
C PRO A 164 -9.02 -16.24 12.38
N SER A 165 -8.63 -15.05 11.92
CA SER A 165 -9.56 -14.01 11.45
C SER A 165 -9.04 -13.38 10.15
N TYR A 166 -9.95 -12.80 9.37
CA TYR A 166 -9.58 -11.98 8.22
C TYR A 166 -9.55 -10.51 8.64
N SER A 167 -8.52 -9.79 8.21
CA SER A 167 -8.32 -8.37 8.51
C SER A 167 -8.17 -7.58 7.21
N ILE A 168 -8.63 -6.32 7.23
CA ILE A 168 -8.63 -5.40 6.08
C ILE A 168 -7.20 -5.01 5.68
N ALA A 169 -6.32 -4.71 6.64
CA ALA A 169 -4.97 -4.22 6.36
C ALA A 169 -3.88 -5.14 6.91
N GLN A 170 -2.78 -5.28 6.18
CA GLN A 170 -1.60 -6.04 6.60
C GLN A 170 -0.77 -5.26 7.60
N ARG A 171 -0.61 -3.96 7.39
CA ARG A 171 0.28 -3.11 8.19
C ARG A 171 -0.27 -2.76 9.56
N ALA A 172 -1.59 -2.82 9.78
CA ALA A 172 -2.24 -2.31 10.98
C ALA A 172 -1.66 -2.86 12.30
N GLU A 173 -1.29 -4.15 12.34
CA GLU A 173 -0.69 -4.77 13.53
C GLU A 173 0.76 -4.32 13.81
N HIS A 174 1.43 -3.79 12.79
CA HIS A 174 2.85 -3.45 12.80
C HIS A 174 3.16 -1.95 12.94
N ILE A 175 2.13 -1.11 13.07
CA ILE A 175 2.25 0.33 13.30
C ILE A 175 2.17 0.62 14.81
N TRP A 176 3.15 1.37 15.33
CA TRP A 176 3.31 1.56 16.78
C TRP A 176 3.27 3.02 17.23
N GLU A 177 3.59 3.97 16.35
CA GLU A 177 3.59 5.40 16.67
C GLU A 177 2.74 6.20 15.67
N GLY A 178 2.26 7.38 16.08
CA GLY A 178 1.56 8.28 15.17
C GLY A 178 2.54 9.02 14.26
N VAL A 179 3.61 9.56 14.85
CA VAL A 179 4.59 10.43 14.18
C VAL A 179 5.98 10.11 14.75
N SER A 180 6.97 9.88 13.89
CA SER A 180 8.35 9.51 14.29
C SER A 180 9.31 9.69 13.12
N SER A 181 10.62 9.71 13.35
CA SER A 181 11.62 9.76 12.27
C SER A 181 12.15 8.37 11.86
N ALA A 182 11.92 7.33 12.68
CA ALA A 182 12.39 5.98 12.43
C ALA A 182 11.37 5.16 11.62
N THR A 183 11.83 4.47 10.57
CA THR A 183 10.98 3.66 9.68
C THR A 183 10.89 2.19 10.11
N THR A 184 11.89 1.65 10.80
CA THR A 184 11.98 0.20 11.10
C THR A 184 11.63 -0.17 12.54
N ARG A 185 11.97 0.67 13.54
CA ARG A 185 11.73 0.38 14.97
C ARG A 185 10.38 0.87 15.48
N SER A 186 10.04 2.15 15.28
CA SER A 186 8.79 2.75 15.78
C SER A 186 7.66 2.74 14.77
N ARG A 187 7.95 2.70 13.46
CA ARG A 187 6.97 2.59 12.36
C ARG A 187 5.79 3.56 12.57
N PRO A 188 6.02 4.89 12.45
CA PRO A 188 4.97 5.88 12.60
C PRO A 188 3.91 5.81 11.50
N ILE A 189 2.81 6.57 11.61
CA ILE A 189 1.89 6.78 10.49
C ILE A 189 2.50 7.77 9.48
N ILE A 190 3.05 8.87 10.00
CA ILE A 190 3.77 9.91 9.25
C ILE A 190 5.23 9.94 9.70
N ASN A 191 6.15 9.81 8.75
CA ASN A 191 7.57 9.96 9.00
C ASN A 191 7.99 11.44 8.91
N THR A 192 8.77 11.91 9.90
CA THR A 192 9.18 13.32 10.02
C THR A 192 10.59 13.61 9.50
N ARG A 193 11.22 12.69 8.77
CA ARG A 193 12.54 12.91 8.19
C ARG A 193 12.48 14.05 7.15
N ASP A 194 13.23 15.12 7.40
CA ASP A 194 13.25 16.32 6.55
C ASP A 194 14.29 16.18 5.43
N GLU A 195 14.03 15.27 4.48
CA GLU A 195 14.84 15.06 3.28
C GLU A 195 13.98 15.34 2.03
N PRO A 196 13.86 16.61 1.60
CA PRO A 196 12.89 17.01 0.59
C PRO A 196 13.24 16.54 -0.83
N HIS A 197 14.52 16.25 -1.11
CA HIS A 197 15.06 16.02 -2.46
C HIS A 197 14.68 17.12 -3.48
N ALA A 198 14.43 18.32 -2.97
CA ALA A 198 14.10 19.53 -3.68
C ALA A 198 14.75 20.72 -2.93
N ASP A 199 14.47 21.95 -3.38
CA ASP A 199 14.87 23.16 -2.66
C ASP A 199 14.30 23.14 -1.23
N ALA A 200 15.20 23.01 -0.25
CA ALA A 200 14.85 22.86 1.15
C ALA A 200 14.25 24.12 1.77
N GLU A 201 14.38 25.31 1.17
CA GLU A 201 13.71 26.51 1.66
C GLU A 201 12.23 26.53 1.24
N ARG A 202 11.90 25.89 0.12
CA ARG A 202 10.58 25.97 -0.50
C ARG A 202 9.69 24.76 -0.21
N TYR A 203 10.28 23.58 -0.12
CA TYR A 203 9.54 22.32 -0.14
C TYR A 203 9.89 21.39 1.00
N ARG A 204 8.96 20.48 1.26
CA ARG A 204 9.13 19.32 2.15
C ARG A 204 8.65 18.06 1.44
N ARG A 205 9.11 16.91 1.92
CA ARG A 205 8.62 15.60 1.50
C ARG A 205 7.82 14.99 2.66
N LEU A 206 6.50 14.96 2.50
CA LEU A 206 5.64 14.21 3.40
C LEU A 206 5.79 12.72 3.10
N HIS A 207 6.33 11.97 4.06
CA HIS A 207 6.59 10.54 3.94
C HIS A 207 5.58 9.76 4.77
N VAL A 208 4.71 9.00 4.11
CA VAL A 208 3.62 8.23 4.72
C VAL A 208 3.95 6.75 4.64
N ILE A 209 3.92 6.04 5.77
CA ILE A 209 4.37 4.63 5.82
C ILE A 209 3.30 3.64 6.30
N VAL A 210 2.08 4.13 6.51
CA VAL A 210 0.97 3.33 7.04
C VAL A 210 0.28 2.46 5.98
N GLY A 211 0.45 2.78 4.69
CA GLY A 211 -0.24 2.13 3.59
C GLY A 211 0.23 0.69 3.36
N ASP A 212 -0.70 -0.16 2.92
CA ASP A 212 -0.37 -1.48 2.40
C ASP A 212 0.16 -1.39 0.95
N SER A 213 0.92 -2.41 0.54
CA SER A 213 1.33 -2.64 -0.84
C SER A 213 0.14 -3.19 -1.63
N ASN A 214 -0.31 -2.45 -2.64
CA ASN A 214 -1.51 -2.78 -3.41
C ASN A 214 -1.19 -3.47 -4.74
N MET A 215 -1.97 -4.51 -5.06
CA MET A 215 -1.93 -5.16 -6.37
C MET A 215 -2.90 -4.47 -7.33
N SER A 216 -4.07 -4.05 -6.86
CA SER A 216 -5.06 -3.35 -7.67
C SER A 216 -4.58 -1.95 -8.10
N GLU A 217 -4.57 -1.71 -9.41
CA GLU A 217 -4.27 -0.40 -10.00
C GLU A 217 -5.30 0.65 -9.57
N TYR A 218 -6.58 0.24 -9.45
CA TYR A 218 -7.66 1.08 -8.95
C TYR A 218 -7.35 1.54 -7.52
N THR A 219 -6.95 0.60 -6.65
CA THR A 219 -6.65 0.91 -5.25
C THR A 219 -5.48 1.87 -5.12
N THR A 220 -4.38 1.66 -5.86
CA THR A 220 -3.24 2.59 -5.84
C THR A 220 -3.64 3.98 -6.33
N PHE A 221 -4.43 4.08 -7.39
CA PHE A 221 -4.87 5.35 -7.96
C PHE A 221 -5.71 6.16 -6.96
N VAL A 222 -6.74 5.56 -6.36
CA VAL A 222 -7.59 6.25 -5.37
C VAL A 222 -6.82 6.55 -4.08
N LYS A 223 -5.91 5.67 -3.65
CA LYS A 223 -5.06 5.88 -2.46
C LYS A 223 -4.24 7.16 -2.55
N VAL A 224 -3.59 7.39 -3.70
CA VAL A 224 -2.75 8.56 -3.94
C VAL A 224 -3.60 9.79 -4.26
N GLY A 225 -4.62 9.64 -5.11
CA GLY A 225 -5.46 10.76 -5.51
C GLY A 225 -6.27 11.36 -4.36
N ALA A 226 -6.89 10.53 -3.52
CA ALA A 226 -7.59 11.01 -2.32
C ALA A 226 -6.64 11.74 -1.35
N ALA A 227 -5.42 11.23 -1.16
CA ALA A 227 -4.41 11.91 -0.36
C ALA A 227 -3.98 13.25 -0.98
N SER A 228 -3.83 13.33 -2.31
CA SER A 228 -3.54 14.59 -3.00
C SER A 228 -4.62 15.64 -2.75
N ILE A 229 -5.89 15.24 -2.84
CA ILE A 229 -7.04 16.13 -2.60
C ILE A 229 -7.06 16.59 -1.14
N MET A 230 -6.83 15.69 -0.18
CA MET A 230 -6.71 16.06 1.23
C MET A 230 -5.61 17.08 1.48
N LEU A 231 -4.45 16.93 0.84
CA LEU A 231 -3.36 17.88 0.94
C LEU A 231 -3.72 19.23 0.29
N LYS A 232 -4.43 19.23 -0.85
CA LYS A 232 -4.91 20.47 -1.47
C LYS A 232 -5.89 21.22 -0.57
N MET A 233 -6.81 20.51 0.07
CA MET A 233 -7.73 21.09 1.05
C MET A 233 -6.98 21.67 2.25
N LEU A 234 -5.94 21.00 2.75
CA LEU A 234 -5.11 21.50 3.86
C LEU A 234 -4.29 22.73 3.49
N GLU A 235 -3.89 22.85 2.22
CA GLU A 235 -3.12 23.97 1.69
C GLU A 235 -3.99 25.18 1.31
N GLU A 236 -5.32 25.01 1.28
CA GLU A 236 -6.26 26.08 0.93
C GLU A 236 -6.79 26.76 2.21
N PRO A 237 -6.43 28.04 2.48
CA PRO A 237 -6.79 28.73 3.71
C PRO A 237 -8.30 28.86 3.97
N SER A 238 -9.11 28.82 2.90
CA SER A 238 -10.56 28.92 3.00
C SER A 238 -11.25 27.62 3.45
N VAL A 239 -10.54 26.48 3.42
CA VAL A 239 -11.10 25.19 3.77
C VAL A 239 -10.92 24.93 5.26
N SER A 240 -12.04 24.73 5.96
CA SER A 240 -12.06 24.27 7.34
C SER A 240 -12.51 22.81 7.40
N LEU A 241 -11.64 21.94 7.89
CA LEU A 241 -11.93 20.54 8.11
C LEU A 241 -12.36 20.33 9.57
N ARG A 242 -13.38 19.50 9.74
CA ARG A 242 -13.86 19.12 11.08
C ARG A 242 -12.77 18.35 11.81
N ASP A 243 -12.58 18.66 13.09
CA ASP A 243 -11.66 17.91 13.94
C ASP A 243 -12.12 16.46 14.12
N MET A 244 -11.32 15.54 13.60
CA MET A 244 -11.48 14.09 13.69
C MET A 244 -10.30 13.44 14.43
N THR A 245 -9.57 14.22 15.24
CA THR A 245 -8.42 13.72 16.00
C THR A 245 -8.81 12.47 16.80
N LEU A 246 -8.09 11.37 16.56
CA LEU A 246 -8.33 10.09 17.21
C LEU A 246 -7.80 10.13 18.66
N GLU A 247 -8.55 9.57 19.62
CA GLU A 247 -8.08 9.44 21.01
C GLU A 247 -6.79 8.62 21.07
N ASN A 248 -6.73 7.53 20.29
CA ASN A 248 -5.55 6.70 20.14
C ASN A 248 -5.48 6.14 18.71
N PRO A 249 -4.67 6.76 17.82
CA PRO A 249 -4.52 6.31 16.44
C PRO A 249 -4.07 4.85 16.28
N ILE A 250 -3.24 4.37 17.20
CA ILE A 250 -2.61 3.03 17.17
C ILE A 250 -3.57 1.93 17.60
N ARG A 251 -4.49 2.26 18.50
CA ARG A 251 -5.63 1.40 18.81
C ARG A 251 -6.64 1.42 17.66
N ALA A 252 -6.99 2.62 17.18
CA ALA A 252 -7.99 2.81 16.14
C ALA A 252 -7.63 2.06 14.84
N ILE A 253 -6.38 2.12 14.38
CA ILE A 253 -5.95 1.44 13.14
C ILE A 253 -6.17 -0.07 13.21
N ARG A 254 -5.87 -0.71 14.34
CA ARG A 254 -6.12 -2.15 14.56
C ARG A 254 -7.59 -2.47 14.72
N GLU A 255 -8.34 -1.61 15.42
CA GLU A 255 -9.77 -1.82 15.63
C GLU A 255 -10.55 -1.74 14.31
N ILE A 256 -10.19 -0.81 13.43
CA ILE A 256 -10.73 -0.69 12.07
C ILE A 256 -10.32 -1.90 11.22
N SER A 257 -9.04 -2.27 11.24
CA SER A 257 -8.54 -3.39 10.42
C SER A 257 -9.25 -4.71 10.70
N HIS A 258 -9.70 -4.93 11.94
CA HIS A 258 -10.42 -6.15 12.33
C HIS A 258 -11.92 -6.12 12.04
N ASP A 259 -12.49 -5.00 11.59
CA ASP A 259 -13.91 -4.88 11.30
C ASP A 259 -14.18 -4.72 9.80
N MET A 260 -14.45 -5.85 9.15
CA MET A 260 -14.83 -5.90 7.73
C MET A 260 -16.15 -5.18 7.41
N THR A 261 -17.00 -4.90 8.41
CA THR A 261 -18.24 -4.13 8.18
C THR A 261 -17.97 -2.63 8.02
N CYS A 262 -16.78 -2.16 8.44
CA CYS A 262 -16.40 -0.75 8.45
C CYS A 262 -17.33 0.13 9.32
N ARG A 263 -18.06 -0.46 10.29
CA ARG A 263 -19.06 0.23 11.13
C ARG A 263 -18.64 0.39 12.58
N ARG A 264 -17.61 -0.34 13.02
CA ARG A 264 -17.09 -0.28 14.38
C ARG A 264 -16.72 1.15 14.74
N LYS A 265 -17.30 1.60 15.85
CA LYS A 265 -17.03 2.93 16.38
C LYS A 265 -15.68 2.94 17.10
N ILE A 266 -14.93 4.01 16.85
CA ILE A 266 -13.66 4.37 17.49
C ILE A 266 -13.82 5.74 18.13
N ARG A 267 -13.02 6.00 19.17
CA ARG A 267 -13.14 7.21 19.97
C ARG A 267 -12.25 8.33 19.44
N LEU A 268 -12.84 9.52 19.32
CA LEU A 268 -12.14 10.77 19.04
C LEU A 268 -11.64 11.41 20.34
N ALA A 269 -10.62 12.26 20.25
CA ALA A 269 -10.12 13.05 21.37
C ALA A 269 -11.21 13.96 21.98
N SER A 270 -12.20 14.36 21.17
CA SER A 270 -13.37 15.11 21.63
C SER A 270 -14.35 14.28 22.48
N GLY A 271 -14.11 12.98 22.68
CA GLY A 271 -15.02 12.03 23.34
C GLY A 271 -16.15 11.49 22.47
N ARG A 272 -16.31 11.98 21.22
CA ARG A 272 -17.26 11.44 20.24
C ARG A 272 -16.83 10.06 19.78
N GLU A 273 -17.80 9.25 19.37
CA GLU A 273 -17.57 7.95 18.75
C GLU A 273 -18.03 7.95 17.29
N VAL A 274 -17.12 7.59 16.38
CA VAL A 274 -17.35 7.57 14.93
C VAL A 274 -16.72 6.31 14.33
N SER A 275 -17.24 5.81 13.21
CA SER A 275 -16.62 4.70 12.47
C SER A 275 -15.59 5.23 11.46
N ALA A 276 -14.76 4.35 10.92
CA ALA A 276 -13.89 4.70 9.79
C ALA A 276 -14.69 5.20 8.59
N LEU A 277 -15.87 4.61 8.32
CA LEU A 277 -16.77 5.10 7.28
C LEU A 277 -17.24 6.52 7.55
N ASP A 278 -17.62 6.85 8.80
CA ASP A 278 -18.07 8.20 9.16
C ASP A 278 -16.96 9.25 8.97
N ILE A 279 -15.72 8.90 9.32
CA ILE A 279 -14.55 9.78 9.12
C ILE A 279 -14.33 10.02 7.62
N GLN A 280 -14.31 8.95 6.82
CA GLN A 280 -14.12 9.07 5.37
C GLN A 280 -15.28 9.78 4.68
N ARG A 281 -16.52 9.64 5.17
CA ARG A 281 -17.68 10.40 4.69
C ARG A 281 -17.48 11.90 4.88
N GLU A 282 -17.15 12.33 6.10
CA GLU A 282 -16.95 13.75 6.37
C GLU A 282 -15.85 14.31 5.46
N TYR A 283 -14.73 13.61 5.28
CA TYR A 283 -13.67 14.09 4.39
C TYR A 283 -14.08 14.11 2.93
N LEU A 284 -14.80 13.09 2.46
CA LEU A 284 -15.31 13.04 1.09
C LEU A 284 -16.31 14.18 0.83
N ASP A 285 -17.24 14.44 1.75
CA ASP A 285 -18.22 15.53 1.61
C ASP A 285 -17.52 16.89 1.47
N ARG A 286 -16.43 17.10 2.23
CA ARG A 286 -15.59 18.32 2.09
C ARG A 286 -14.83 18.34 0.78
N ALA A 287 -14.31 17.20 0.33
CA ALA A 287 -13.60 17.10 -0.94
C ALA A 287 -14.51 17.38 -2.14
N LEU A 288 -15.77 16.91 -2.11
CA LEU A 288 -16.79 17.21 -3.12
C LEU A 288 -17.11 18.71 -3.15
N GLN A 289 -17.38 19.31 -1.99
CA GLN A 289 -17.62 20.76 -1.89
C GLN A 289 -16.43 21.60 -2.38
N PHE A 290 -15.21 21.16 -2.05
CA PHE A 290 -13.99 21.80 -2.50
C PHE A 290 -13.83 21.71 -4.03
N ALA A 291 -14.09 20.53 -4.61
CA ALA A 291 -14.05 20.33 -6.05
C ALA A 291 -15.10 21.17 -6.79
N ASP A 292 -16.31 21.29 -6.25
CA ASP A 292 -17.36 22.13 -6.84
C ASP A 292 -16.99 23.63 -6.80
N ALA A 293 -16.32 24.08 -5.73
CA ALA A 293 -15.99 25.48 -5.53
C ALA A 293 -14.74 25.92 -6.29
N VAL A 294 -13.69 25.10 -6.32
CA VAL A 294 -12.35 25.46 -6.83
C VAL A 294 -11.99 24.71 -8.11
N GLY A 295 -12.63 23.56 -8.36
CA GLY A 295 -12.28 22.65 -9.44
C GLY A 295 -11.11 21.73 -9.07
N LEU A 296 -11.06 20.57 -9.72
CA LEU A 296 -9.93 19.64 -9.66
C LEU A 296 -9.40 19.34 -11.08
N PRO A 297 -8.08 19.19 -11.24
CA PRO A 297 -7.48 18.58 -12.42
C PRO A 297 -8.11 17.22 -12.76
N PRO A 298 -8.17 16.81 -14.04
CA PRO A 298 -8.92 15.63 -14.47
C PRO A 298 -8.58 14.33 -13.73
N LEU A 299 -7.30 14.09 -13.41
CA LEU A 299 -6.88 12.88 -12.69
C LEU A 299 -7.29 12.90 -11.22
N GLU A 300 -7.30 14.07 -10.58
CA GLU A 300 -7.78 14.22 -9.20
C GLU A 300 -9.31 14.15 -9.15
N GLN A 301 -10.00 14.72 -10.14
CA GLN A 301 -11.45 14.58 -10.29
C GLN A 301 -11.84 13.09 -10.44
N ARG A 302 -11.13 12.34 -11.29
CA ARG A 302 -11.33 10.90 -11.42
C ARG A 302 -11.07 10.17 -10.09
N ALA A 303 -10.05 10.55 -9.34
CA ALA A 303 -9.77 9.95 -8.04
C ALA A 303 -10.87 10.27 -7.01
N LEU A 304 -11.46 11.46 -7.06
CA LEU A 304 -12.59 11.85 -6.22
C LEU A 304 -13.83 11.00 -6.53
N GLU A 305 -14.16 10.81 -7.80
CA GLU A 305 -15.26 9.93 -8.25
C GLU A 305 -15.03 8.48 -7.79
N MET A 306 -13.79 7.98 -7.88
CA MET A 306 -13.42 6.65 -7.39
C MET A 306 -13.54 6.55 -5.87
N TRP A 307 -13.17 7.60 -5.14
CA TRP A 307 -13.30 7.66 -3.68
C TRP A 307 -14.78 7.67 -3.27
N GLU A 308 -15.61 8.47 -3.94
CA GLU A 308 -17.06 8.50 -3.75
C GLU A 308 -17.69 7.12 -4.01
N HIS A 309 -17.30 6.46 -5.11
CA HIS A 309 -17.74 5.10 -5.41
C HIS A 309 -17.38 4.12 -4.29
N CYS A 310 -16.15 4.17 -3.76
CA CYS A 310 -15.75 3.30 -2.65
C CYS A 310 -16.60 3.55 -1.39
N ILE A 311 -16.78 4.81 -0.99
CA ILE A 311 -17.48 5.16 0.25
C ILE A 311 -18.98 4.85 0.16
N SER A 312 -19.62 5.19 -0.96
CA SER A 312 -21.03 4.85 -1.20
C SER A 312 -21.26 3.34 -1.27
N THR A 313 -20.34 2.58 -1.86
CA THR A 313 -20.43 1.11 -1.90
C THR A 313 -20.24 0.49 -0.51
N ILE A 314 -19.25 0.95 0.27
CA ILE A 314 -19.03 0.50 1.66
C ILE A 314 -20.22 0.81 2.57
N GLU A 315 -20.99 1.86 2.29
CA GLU A 315 -22.23 2.16 3.00
C GLU A 315 -23.31 1.10 2.82
N VAL A 316 -23.39 0.51 1.62
CA VAL A 316 -24.38 -0.51 1.30
C VAL A 316 -23.85 -1.89 1.67
N ASP A 317 -22.71 -2.27 1.10
CA ASP A 317 -22.03 -3.55 1.35
C ASP A 317 -20.56 -3.44 0.88
N PRO A 318 -19.59 -3.44 1.81
CA PRO A 318 -18.16 -3.39 1.46
C PRO A 318 -17.73 -4.50 0.50
N LEU A 319 -18.39 -5.67 0.53
CA LEU A 319 -18.01 -6.82 -0.26
C LEU A 319 -18.41 -6.72 -1.74
N LYS A 320 -19.00 -5.59 -2.17
CA LYS A 320 -19.29 -5.27 -3.57
C LYS A 320 -18.15 -4.58 -4.31
N LEU A 321 -17.06 -4.21 -3.61
CA LEU A 321 -15.84 -3.68 -4.22
C LEU A 321 -14.89 -4.80 -4.68
N ASP A 322 -15.47 -5.89 -5.21
CA ASP A 322 -14.78 -7.15 -5.50
C ASP A 322 -13.99 -7.15 -6.81
N GLN A 323 -13.94 -6.01 -7.51
CA GLN A 323 -13.07 -5.78 -8.66
C GLN A 323 -12.06 -4.65 -8.42
N GLU A 324 -12.30 -3.79 -7.43
CA GLU A 324 -11.56 -2.54 -7.20
C GLU A 324 -10.58 -2.67 -6.04
N VAL A 325 -11.01 -3.22 -4.90
CA VAL A 325 -10.29 -3.13 -3.62
C VAL A 325 -9.63 -4.45 -3.23
N ASP A 326 -8.31 -4.43 -3.03
CA ASP A 326 -7.48 -5.63 -2.81
C ASP A 326 -8.00 -6.55 -1.70
N TRP A 327 -8.33 -6.03 -0.52
CA TRP A 327 -8.82 -6.87 0.58
C TRP A 327 -10.16 -7.55 0.24
N VAL A 328 -11.02 -6.93 -0.56
CA VAL A 328 -12.30 -7.50 -0.97
C VAL A 328 -12.08 -8.57 -2.04
N ILE A 329 -11.30 -8.26 -3.08
CA ILE A 329 -10.91 -9.21 -4.14
C ILE A 329 -10.31 -10.47 -3.51
N LYS A 330 -9.35 -10.29 -2.60
CA LYS A 330 -8.67 -11.39 -1.93
C LYS A 330 -9.60 -12.15 -0.97
N TYR A 331 -10.46 -11.46 -0.23
CA TYR A 331 -11.45 -12.12 0.63
C TYR A 331 -12.38 -13.03 -0.18
N ARG A 332 -12.92 -12.56 -1.30
CA ARG A 332 -13.76 -13.38 -2.20
C ARG A 332 -13.02 -14.59 -2.73
N LEU A 333 -11.75 -14.44 -3.12
CA LEU A 333 -10.90 -15.54 -3.56
C LEU A 333 -10.69 -16.59 -2.45
N ILE A 334 -10.40 -16.14 -1.22
CA ILE A 334 -10.19 -17.01 -0.06
C ILE A 334 -11.47 -17.77 0.29
N GLU A 335 -12.61 -17.08 0.40
CA GLU A 335 -13.89 -17.72 0.74
C GLU A 335 -14.33 -18.71 -0.35
N ALA A 336 -14.19 -18.36 -1.63
CA ALA A 336 -14.50 -19.30 -2.72
C ALA A 336 -13.64 -20.58 -2.67
N TYR A 337 -12.35 -20.45 -2.34
CA TYR A 337 -11.48 -21.62 -2.16
C TYR A 337 -11.85 -22.42 -0.90
N ARG A 338 -12.16 -21.71 0.18
CA ARG A 338 -12.55 -22.27 1.47
C ARG A 338 -13.83 -23.10 1.36
N GLU A 339 -14.86 -22.57 0.71
CA GLU A 339 -16.15 -23.25 0.47
C GLU A 339 -15.96 -24.47 -0.43
N ARG A 340 -15.24 -24.32 -1.55
CA ARG A 340 -15.01 -25.41 -2.52
C ARG A 340 -14.32 -26.62 -1.88
N HIS A 341 -13.42 -26.38 -0.93
CA HIS A 341 -12.60 -27.43 -0.32
C HIS A 341 -13.00 -27.78 1.12
N GLY A 342 -14.04 -27.14 1.67
CA GLY A 342 -14.52 -27.38 3.04
C GLY A 342 -13.48 -27.06 4.12
N LEU A 343 -12.74 -25.95 3.98
CA LEU A 343 -11.60 -25.63 4.83
C LEU A 343 -11.95 -24.69 6.00
N PRO A 344 -11.30 -24.82 7.16
CA PRO A 344 -11.32 -23.76 8.16
C PRO A 344 -10.42 -22.60 7.72
N LEU A 345 -10.73 -21.37 8.15
CA LEU A 345 -9.98 -20.16 7.77
C LEU A 345 -8.48 -20.25 8.13
N GLY A 346 -8.14 -20.99 9.19
CA GLY A 346 -6.76 -21.22 9.63
C GLY A 346 -5.96 -22.25 8.83
N ASP A 347 -6.54 -22.91 7.82
CA ASP A 347 -5.85 -23.94 7.04
C ASP A 347 -4.65 -23.35 6.27
N ALA A 348 -3.51 -24.03 6.29
CA ALA A 348 -2.27 -23.58 5.66
C ALA A 348 -2.43 -23.30 4.15
N ARG A 349 -3.38 -23.95 3.47
CA ARG A 349 -3.70 -23.68 2.06
C ARG A 349 -4.31 -22.29 1.86
N LEU A 350 -5.13 -21.80 2.79
CA LEU A 350 -5.69 -20.45 2.71
C LEU A 350 -4.63 -19.39 3.00
N HIS A 351 -3.70 -19.65 3.92
CA HIS A 351 -2.50 -18.82 4.12
C HIS A 351 -1.63 -18.75 2.85
N LEU A 352 -1.54 -19.85 2.10
CA LEU A 352 -0.85 -19.85 0.81
C LEU A 352 -1.60 -19.03 -0.24
N VAL A 353 -2.93 -19.13 -0.32
CA VAL A 353 -3.76 -18.28 -1.20
C VAL A 353 -3.57 -16.80 -0.85
N ASP A 354 -3.60 -16.45 0.43
CA ASP A 354 -3.37 -15.10 0.94
C ASP A 354 -2.02 -14.55 0.46
N LEU A 355 -0.95 -15.36 0.52
CA LEU A 355 0.37 -14.97 0.04
C LEU A 355 0.47 -14.91 -1.50
N GLN A 356 -0.06 -15.92 -2.20
CA GLN A 356 0.01 -16.04 -3.66
C GLN A 356 -0.82 -15.00 -4.41
N TYR A 357 -1.77 -14.33 -3.74
CA TYR A 357 -2.41 -13.14 -4.26
C TYR A 357 -1.40 -12.04 -4.63
N HIS A 358 -0.34 -11.90 -3.83
CA HIS A 358 0.66 -10.84 -3.96
C HIS A 358 1.88 -11.21 -4.81
N ASP A 359 1.89 -12.41 -5.40
CA ASP A 359 2.98 -12.86 -6.26
C ASP A 359 2.99 -12.08 -7.57
N ILE A 360 4.13 -11.46 -7.88
CA ILE A 360 4.24 -10.53 -9.01
C ILE A 360 4.40 -11.22 -10.37
N ASP A 361 4.69 -12.52 -10.37
CA ASP A 361 4.78 -13.35 -11.57
C ASP A 361 3.41 -13.45 -12.26
N ARG A 362 3.29 -12.91 -13.47
CA ARG A 362 2.01 -12.88 -14.22
C ARG A 362 1.45 -14.25 -14.54
N LYS A 363 2.30 -15.27 -14.71
CA LYS A 363 1.86 -16.63 -15.07
C LYS A 363 1.35 -17.38 -13.85
N ARG A 364 1.82 -17.02 -12.65
CA ARG A 364 1.56 -17.77 -11.41
C ARG A 364 0.63 -17.04 -10.44
N GLY A 365 0.84 -15.74 -10.23
CA GLY A 365 0.17 -14.93 -9.22
C GLY A 365 -1.35 -14.88 -9.37
N LEU A 366 -2.04 -14.98 -8.24
CA LEU A 366 -3.50 -15.11 -8.26
C LEU A 366 -4.18 -13.80 -8.68
N PHE A 367 -3.64 -12.63 -8.29
CA PHE A 367 -4.14 -11.34 -8.77
C PHE A 367 -4.09 -11.25 -10.30
N TYR A 368 -2.95 -11.56 -10.91
CA TYR A 368 -2.79 -11.50 -12.37
C TYR A 368 -3.69 -12.50 -13.11
N LYS A 369 -3.92 -13.69 -12.54
CA LYS A 369 -4.91 -14.65 -13.08
C LYS A 369 -6.35 -14.15 -13.03
N LEU A 370 -6.71 -13.35 -12.03
CA LEU A 370 -8.03 -12.69 -11.96
C LEU A 370 -8.10 -11.56 -13.00
N GLN A 371 -7.02 -10.80 -13.13
CA GLN A 371 -6.87 -9.74 -14.12
C GLN A 371 -7.03 -10.24 -15.56
N ASP A 372 -6.37 -11.33 -15.92
CA ASP A 372 -6.47 -11.92 -17.26
C ASP A 372 -7.87 -12.41 -17.60
N LYS A 373 -8.71 -12.64 -16.59
CA LYS A 373 -10.13 -13.02 -16.73
C LYS A 373 -11.08 -11.82 -16.71
N GLY A 374 -10.56 -10.59 -16.61
CA GLY A 374 -11.37 -9.38 -16.48
C GLY A 374 -12.14 -9.28 -15.16
N LEU A 375 -11.64 -9.92 -14.09
CA LEU A 375 -12.28 -9.92 -12.76
C LEU A 375 -11.72 -8.84 -11.82
N VAL A 376 -10.84 -7.97 -12.31
CA VAL A 376 -10.35 -6.80 -11.56
C VAL A 376 -10.33 -5.59 -12.48
N ALA A 377 -10.58 -4.42 -11.91
CA ALA A 377 -10.53 -3.15 -12.62
C ALA A 377 -9.09 -2.81 -13.04
N ARG A 378 -8.95 -2.25 -14.25
CA ARG A 378 -7.68 -1.78 -14.81
C ARG A 378 -7.70 -0.26 -14.92
N MET A 379 -6.56 0.36 -14.63
CA MET A 379 -6.35 1.80 -14.79
C MET A 379 -5.36 2.09 -15.92
N CYS A 380 -4.31 1.27 -16.07
CA CYS A 380 -3.28 1.44 -17.08
C CYS A 380 -3.22 0.27 -18.07
N THR A 381 -2.74 0.54 -19.27
CA THR A 381 -2.62 -0.43 -20.38
C THR A 381 -1.19 -0.86 -20.63
#